data_AF-A0A242BK95-F1
#
_entry.id   AF-A0A242BK95-F1
#
_cell.length_a   1.000
_cell.length_b   1.000
_cell.length_c   1.000
_cell.angle_alpha   90.00
_cell.angle_beta   90.00
_cell.angle_gamma   90.00
#
_symmetry.space_group_name_H-M   'P 1'
#
loop_
_entity.id
_entity.type
_entity.pdbx_description
1 polymer ?
#
loop_
_entity_poly.entity_id
_entity_poly.type
_entity_poly.pdbx_seq_one_letter_code
_entity_poly.pdbx_strand_id
1 'polypeptide(L)'
;MDINEIRELVSQFDQSSLTEFDLREGQFELYMNKNKTSRGMNMVQTNETVPVSEPVNAMPEQATTVPEPTKEKESVVFDGIEVVSPIVGIVYLQPAPDKPAFKKVGDQVAKGEVICIIEAMKLMNEITSEADGVITEILVENESVVEYGQPLFRIQPK
;
A
#
# COMPACT_ATOMS: atom_id res chain seq x y z
N MET A 1 -16.30 10.49 -28.76
CA MET A 1 -15.42 9.55 -29.48
C MET A 1 -16.23 8.76 -30.49
N ASP A 2 -15.77 8.74 -31.74
CA ASP A 2 -16.37 7.98 -32.84
C ASP A 2 -15.72 6.59 -32.98
N ILE A 3 -16.44 5.62 -33.55
CA ILE A 3 -15.97 4.24 -33.71
C ILE A 3 -14.69 4.13 -34.56
N ASN A 4 -14.47 5.08 -35.47
CA ASN A 4 -13.27 5.14 -36.30
C ASN A 4 -12.03 5.53 -35.48
N GLU A 5 -12.18 6.44 -34.52
CA GLU A 5 -11.11 6.89 -33.62
C GLU A 5 -10.68 5.75 -32.68
N ILE A 6 -11.64 4.97 -32.19
CA ILE A 6 -11.37 3.80 -31.34
C ILE A 6 -10.56 2.74 -32.11
N ARG A 7 -10.89 2.50 -33.38
CA ARG A 7 -10.13 1.54 -34.23
C ARG A 7 -8.70 1.99 -34.45
N GLU A 8 -8.51 3.29 -34.66
CA GLU A 8 -7.18 3.85 -34.82
C GLU A 8 -6.37 3.71 -33.52
N LEU A 9 -6.97 4.02 -32.37
CA LEU A 9 -6.33 3.85 -31.05
C LEU A 9 -5.95 2.39 -30.78
N VAL A 10 -6.82 1.43 -31.10
CA VAL A 10 -6.50 0.00 -30.95
C VAL A 10 -5.33 -0.39 -31.86
N SER A 11 -5.31 0.08 -33.11
CA SER A 11 -4.22 -0.20 -34.05
C SER A 11 -2.89 0.42 -33.60
N GLN A 12 -2.92 1.66 -33.12
CA GLN A 12 -1.72 2.34 -32.61
C GLN A 12 -1.22 1.67 -31.32
N PHE A 13 -2.13 1.31 -30.43
CA PHE A 13 -1.80 0.57 -29.22
C PHE A 13 -1.13 -0.76 -29.57
N ASP A 14 -1.68 -1.54 -30.52
CA ASP A 14 -1.12 -2.81 -30.98
C ASP A 14 0.29 -2.68 -31.58
N GLN A 15 0.55 -1.62 -32.33
CA GLN A 15 1.87 -1.32 -32.93
C GLN A 15 2.88 -0.75 -31.93
N SER A 16 2.42 -0.19 -30.81
CA SER A 16 3.30 0.38 -29.78
C SER A 16 3.95 -0.67 -28.89
N SER A 17 4.97 -0.27 -28.13
CA SER A 17 5.55 -1.07 -27.04
C SER A 17 4.70 -1.07 -25.76
N LEU A 18 3.57 -0.36 -25.74
CA LEU A 18 2.73 -0.26 -24.55
C LEU A 18 2.06 -1.62 -24.27
N THR A 19 2.09 -2.02 -23.00
CA THR A 19 1.43 -3.23 -22.51
C THR A 19 0.06 -2.96 -21.94
N GLU A 20 -0.21 -1.73 -21.49
CA GLU A 20 -1.46 -1.33 -20.84
C GLU A 20 -1.78 0.14 -21.16
N PHE A 21 -3.07 0.44 -21.33
CA PHE A 21 -3.59 1.77 -21.60
C PHE A 21 -4.98 1.92 -20.97
N ASP A 22 -5.19 2.98 -20.19
CA ASP A 22 -6.46 3.37 -19.56
C ASP A 22 -6.77 4.82 -19.94
N LEU A 23 -7.93 5.05 -20.56
CA LEU A 23 -8.45 6.36 -20.93
C LEU A 23 -9.83 6.56 -20.32
N ARG A 24 -10.00 7.68 -19.60
CA ARG A 24 -11.27 8.07 -19.00
C ARG A 24 -11.66 9.48 -19.42
N GLU A 25 -12.82 9.59 -20.07
CA GLU A 25 -13.41 10.87 -20.49
C GLU A 25 -14.88 10.94 -20.05
N GLY A 26 -15.14 11.61 -18.93
CA GLY A 26 -16.50 11.73 -18.38
C GLY A 26 -17.08 10.38 -17.98
N GLN A 27 -18.10 9.91 -18.71
CA GLN A 27 -18.71 8.58 -18.52
C GLN A 27 -18.09 7.48 -19.40
N PHE A 28 -17.14 7.84 -20.25
CA PHE A 28 -16.48 6.91 -21.15
C PHE A 28 -15.18 6.38 -20.52
N GLU A 29 -15.03 5.05 -20.49
CA GLU A 29 -13.82 4.37 -20.04
C GLU A 29 -13.37 3.38 -21.14
N LEU A 30 -12.08 3.45 -21.52
CA LEU A 30 -11.44 2.54 -22.47
C LEU A 30 -10.18 1.95 -21.85
N TYR A 31 -10.17 0.63 -21.69
CA TYR A 31 -9.05 -0.12 -21.14
C TYR A 31 -8.52 -1.13 -22.16
N MET A 32 -7.22 -1.09 -22.44
CA MET A 32 -6.52 -2.00 -23.34
C MET A 32 -5.31 -2.61 -22.65
N ASN A 33 -5.10 -3.92 -22.80
CA ASN A 33 -3.99 -4.64 -22.20
C ASN A 33 -3.50 -5.75 -23.12
N LYS A 34 -2.18 -5.85 -23.36
CA LYS A 34 -1.53 -6.89 -24.17
C LYS A 34 -1.08 -8.11 -23.37
N ASN A 35 -1.13 -8.03 -22.05
CA ASN A 35 -0.77 -9.13 -21.16
C ASN A 35 -1.84 -10.23 -21.24
N LYS A 36 -1.40 -11.49 -21.33
CA LYS A 36 -2.31 -12.66 -21.40
C LYS A 36 -3.06 -12.97 -20.10
N THR A 37 -2.94 -12.12 -19.09
CA THR A 37 -3.64 -12.27 -17.81
C THR A 37 -4.94 -11.47 -17.86
N SER A 38 -6.01 -12.11 -18.35
CA SER A 38 -7.37 -11.58 -18.20
C SER A 38 -7.70 -11.39 -16.72
N ARG A 39 -8.34 -10.27 -16.36
CA ARG A 39 -8.89 -10.04 -15.01
C ARG A 39 -9.76 -11.24 -14.61
N GLY A 40 -9.24 -12.06 -13.68
CA GLY A 40 -9.98 -13.14 -13.08
C GLY A 40 -11.06 -12.58 -12.15
N MET A 41 -12.32 -12.70 -12.56
CA MET A 41 -13.45 -12.73 -11.64
C MET A 41 -13.24 -13.93 -10.71
N ASN A 42 -12.77 -13.69 -9.48
CA ASN A 42 -12.78 -14.74 -8.46
C ASN A 42 -14.21 -14.94 -7.97
N MET A 43 -14.79 -16.06 -8.39
CA MET A 43 -15.99 -16.64 -7.82
C MET A 43 -15.79 -16.93 -6.33
N VAL A 44 -16.73 -16.47 -5.51
CA VAL A 44 -16.84 -16.83 -4.10
C VAL A 44 -17.31 -18.29 -4.03
N GLN A 45 -16.44 -19.19 -3.59
CA GLN A 45 -16.76 -20.60 -3.35
C GLN A 45 -17.31 -20.73 -1.92
N THR A 46 -18.63 -20.80 -1.79
CA THR A 46 -19.31 -21.18 -0.53
C THR A 46 -19.20 -22.69 -0.34
N ASN A 47 -18.46 -23.11 0.69
CA ASN A 47 -18.38 -24.51 1.09
C ASN A 47 -19.35 -24.75 2.25
N GLU A 48 -20.36 -25.60 2.04
CA GLU A 48 -21.25 -26.14 3.07
C GLU A 48 -20.47 -27.02 4.07
N THR A 49 -20.76 -26.91 5.36
CA THR A 49 -20.62 -28.02 6.31
C THR A 49 -21.75 -28.00 7.36
N VAL A 50 -22.23 -29.22 7.61
CA VAL A 50 -23.41 -29.73 8.33
C VAL A 50 -23.67 -29.23 9.76
N PRO A 51 -24.94 -29.21 10.23
CA PRO A 51 -25.30 -28.92 11.60
C PRO A 51 -25.22 -30.17 12.49
N VAL A 52 -24.58 -30.05 13.65
CA VAL A 52 -24.74 -31.00 14.77
C VAL A 52 -25.13 -30.20 16.00
N SER A 53 -26.35 -30.45 16.45
CA SER A 53 -26.94 -30.01 17.70
C SER A 53 -26.55 -30.94 18.84
N GLU A 54 -26.09 -30.39 19.96
CA GLU A 54 -26.59 -30.75 21.30
C GLU A 54 -26.08 -29.75 22.37
N PRO A 55 -26.87 -29.46 23.43
CA PRO A 55 -26.62 -28.34 24.32
C PRO A 55 -26.11 -28.74 25.73
N VAL A 56 -25.76 -27.69 26.48
CA VAL A 56 -25.59 -27.56 27.94
C VAL A 56 -24.41 -28.24 28.63
N ASN A 57 -23.45 -27.43 29.09
CA ASN A 57 -23.10 -27.40 30.51
C ASN A 57 -22.48 -26.04 30.91
N ALA A 58 -22.74 -25.62 32.15
CA ALA A 58 -22.48 -24.29 32.67
C ALA A 58 -21.18 -24.17 33.49
N MET A 59 -20.57 -22.97 33.42
CA MET A 59 -19.77 -22.27 34.44
C MET A 59 -18.28 -22.66 34.63
N PRO A 60 -17.37 -21.78 35.14
CA PRO A 60 -17.22 -20.31 35.07
C PRO A 60 -15.89 -19.82 34.41
N GLU A 61 -15.85 -18.52 34.08
CA GLU A 61 -14.69 -17.62 33.96
C GLU A 61 -13.35 -18.15 33.40
N GLN A 62 -13.10 -17.82 32.12
CA GLN A 62 -11.74 -17.50 31.69
C GLN A 62 -11.77 -16.31 30.73
N ALA A 63 -10.94 -15.33 31.08
CA ALA A 63 -10.93 -13.97 30.57
C ALA A 63 -10.93 -13.88 29.04
N THR A 64 -11.89 -13.11 28.55
CA THR A 64 -11.95 -12.58 27.20
C THR A 64 -10.80 -11.58 27.01
N THR A 65 -9.75 -11.96 26.28
CA THR A 65 -8.81 -10.98 25.73
C THR A 65 -9.44 -10.37 24.49
N VAL A 66 -10.24 -9.33 24.73
CA VAL A 66 -10.62 -8.34 23.73
C VAL A 66 -9.32 -7.72 23.19
N PRO A 67 -9.08 -7.63 21.87
CA PRO A 67 -8.01 -6.80 21.37
C PRO A 67 -8.35 -5.35 21.74
N GLU A 68 -7.45 -4.77 22.51
CA GLU A 68 -7.48 -3.41 23.02
C GLU A 68 -7.79 -2.40 21.89
N PRO A 69 -8.64 -1.39 22.12
CA PRO A 69 -8.87 -0.36 21.12
C PRO A 69 -7.56 0.37 20.88
N THR A 70 -7.19 0.46 19.60
CA THR A 70 -6.12 1.32 19.10
C THR A 70 -6.08 2.62 19.89
N LYS A 71 -4.98 2.81 20.61
CA LYS A 71 -4.62 4.07 21.24
C LYS A 71 -4.52 5.10 20.13
N GLU A 72 -5.56 5.91 19.96
CA GLU A 72 -5.50 7.18 19.24
C GLU A 72 -4.34 7.96 19.84
N LYS A 73 -3.20 7.96 19.15
CA LYS A 73 -2.13 8.92 19.44
C LYS A 73 -2.72 10.29 19.12
N GLU A 74 -2.81 11.13 20.15
CA GLU A 74 -3.02 12.57 20.00
C GLU A 74 -2.27 13.07 18.78
N SER A 75 -2.97 13.78 17.89
CA SER A 75 -2.37 14.49 16.77
C SER A 75 -1.52 15.63 17.34
N VAL A 76 -0.29 15.30 17.74
CA VAL A 76 0.75 16.28 17.94
C VAL A 76 0.91 16.97 16.59
N VAL A 77 0.49 18.23 16.51
CA VAL A 77 0.65 19.06 15.31
C VAL A 77 2.16 19.19 15.08
N PHE A 78 2.68 18.36 14.18
CA PHE A 78 4.08 18.35 13.79
C PHE A 78 4.28 19.44 12.74
N ASP A 79 5.14 20.41 13.02
CA ASP A 79 5.43 21.54 12.14
C ASP A 79 6.57 21.21 11.16
N GLY A 80 6.44 20.08 10.48
CA GLY A 80 7.40 19.59 9.49
C GLY A 80 6.72 18.75 8.40
N ILE A 81 7.52 18.08 7.56
CA ILE A 81 7.00 17.29 6.44
C ILE A 81 6.73 15.87 6.90
N GLU A 82 5.51 15.40 6.67
CA GLU A 82 5.12 14.02 6.91
C GLU A 82 5.17 13.24 5.60
N VAL A 83 6.02 12.22 5.54
CA VAL A 83 6.09 11.32 4.39
C VAL A 83 5.08 10.20 4.63
N VAL A 84 4.10 10.10 3.74
CA VAL A 84 3.00 9.13 3.82
C VAL A 84 3.18 7.99 2.83
N SER A 85 2.52 6.87 3.09
CA SER A 85 2.51 5.74 2.18
C SER A 85 1.65 6.03 0.94
N PRO A 86 2.20 5.90 -0.28
CA PRO A 86 1.42 6.09 -1.51
C PRO A 86 0.63 4.83 -1.90
N ILE A 87 0.81 3.71 -1.20
CA ILE A 87 0.25 2.40 -1.53
C ILE A 87 -0.07 1.58 -0.28
N VAL A 88 -0.93 0.57 -0.40
CA VAL A 88 -1.10 -0.44 0.67
C VAL A 88 -0.06 -1.53 0.49
N GLY A 89 0.61 -1.94 1.57
CA GLY A 89 1.66 -2.97 1.47
C GLY A 89 2.36 -3.27 2.80
N ILE A 90 3.50 -3.93 2.71
CA ILE A 90 4.39 -4.21 3.86
C ILE A 90 5.59 -3.26 3.77
N VAL A 91 5.82 -2.46 4.82
CA VAL A 91 6.96 -1.54 4.86
C VAL A 91 8.22 -2.26 5.32
N TYR A 92 9.34 -2.02 4.65
CA TYR A 92 10.66 -2.44 5.10
C TYR A 92 11.55 -1.22 5.28
N LEU A 93 12.10 -1.09 6.48
CA LEU A 93 13.05 -0.02 6.83
C LEU A 93 14.47 -0.34 6.37
N GLN A 94 14.70 -1.55 5.83
CA GLN A 94 15.98 -2.07 5.37
C GLN A 94 15.83 -2.72 3.98
N PRO A 95 16.88 -2.70 3.13
CA PRO A 95 16.81 -3.27 1.79
C PRO A 95 16.83 -4.81 1.78
N ALA A 96 17.30 -5.44 2.86
CA ALA A 96 17.29 -6.88 3.08
C ALA A 96 17.44 -7.18 4.59
N PRO A 97 17.05 -8.37 5.09
CA PRO A 97 17.06 -8.70 6.53
C PRO A 97 18.41 -8.54 7.25
N ASP A 98 19.51 -8.72 6.54
CA ASP A 98 20.87 -8.64 7.09
C ASP A 98 21.56 -7.30 6.78
N LYS A 99 20.81 -6.30 6.29
CA LYS A 99 21.34 -5.00 5.90
C LYS A 99 20.91 -3.93 6.89
N PRO A 100 21.71 -2.86 7.07
CA PRO A 100 21.29 -1.74 7.90
C PRO A 100 20.03 -1.10 7.30
N ALA A 101 19.22 -0.51 8.19
CA ALA A 101 18.11 0.34 7.78
C ALA A 101 18.59 1.47 6.84
N PHE A 102 17.76 1.87 5.89
CA PHE A 102 18.04 2.98 4.99
C PHE A 102 18.35 4.26 5.77
N LYS A 103 17.57 4.51 6.82
CA LYS A 103 17.69 5.67 7.71
C LYS A 103 17.29 5.36 9.15
N LYS A 104 17.75 6.21 10.06
CA LYS A 104 17.42 6.24 11.49
C LYS A 104 16.99 7.65 11.90
N VAL A 105 16.34 7.76 13.07
CA VAL A 105 16.06 9.07 13.67
C VAL A 105 17.37 9.83 13.90
N GLY A 106 17.40 11.09 13.48
CA GLY A 106 18.56 11.97 13.53
C GLY A 106 19.41 11.96 12.24
N ASP A 107 19.15 11.05 11.29
CA ASP A 107 19.88 11.04 10.02
C ASP A 107 19.45 12.19 9.12
N GLN A 108 20.41 12.76 8.38
CA GLN A 108 20.15 13.70 7.30
C GLN A 108 19.62 12.96 6.06
N VAL A 109 18.72 13.60 5.34
CA VAL A 109 18.17 13.11 4.07
C VAL A 109 18.21 14.20 3.02
N ALA A 110 18.44 13.80 1.77
CA ALA A 110 18.27 14.67 0.61
C ALA A 110 16.91 14.44 -0.08
N LYS A 111 16.40 15.45 -0.77
CA LYS A 111 15.22 15.27 -1.64
C LYS A 111 15.49 14.18 -2.68
N GLY A 112 14.56 13.23 -2.80
CA GLY A 112 14.66 12.08 -3.70
C GLY A 112 15.50 10.91 -3.15
N GLU A 113 16.09 11.03 -1.96
CA GLU A 113 16.80 9.92 -1.33
C GLU A 113 15.82 8.86 -0.82
N VAL A 114 16.12 7.58 -1.05
CA VAL A 114 15.32 6.45 -0.58
C VAL A 114 15.43 6.30 0.93
N ILE A 115 14.28 6.28 1.62
CA ILE A 115 14.20 6.20 3.09
C ILE A 115 13.54 4.91 3.60
N CYS A 116 12.74 4.24 2.78
CA CYS A 116 12.24 2.88 3.00
C CYS A 116 11.74 2.29 1.68
N ILE A 117 11.31 1.02 1.73
CA ILE A 117 10.58 0.39 0.62
C ILE A 117 9.24 -0.15 1.12
N ILE A 118 8.27 -0.24 0.22
CA ILE A 118 6.97 -0.87 0.48
C ILE A 118 6.74 -1.99 -0.53
N GLU A 119 6.57 -3.20 -0.04
CA GLU A 119 6.20 -4.35 -0.84
C GLU A 119 4.68 -4.37 -1.07
N ALA A 120 4.28 -4.30 -2.33
CA ALA A 120 2.91 -4.50 -2.75
C ALA A 120 2.87 -5.45 -3.94
N MET A 121 2.12 -6.55 -3.84
CA MET A 121 1.99 -7.54 -4.91
C MET A 121 3.35 -8.07 -5.43
N LYS A 122 4.32 -8.31 -4.53
CA LYS A 122 5.71 -8.73 -4.81
C LYS A 122 6.59 -7.68 -5.51
N LEU A 123 6.12 -6.45 -5.63
CA LEU A 123 6.90 -5.32 -6.14
C LEU A 123 7.43 -4.51 -4.96
N MET A 124 8.74 -4.27 -4.93
CA MET A 124 9.40 -3.42 -3.93
C MET A 124 9.41 -1.98 -4.42
N ASN A 125 8.53 -1.14 -3.89
CA ASN A 125 8.44 0.28 -4.27
C ASN A 125 9.29 1.13 -3.34
N GLU A 126 10.20 1.90 -3.91
CA GLU A 126 11.02 2.84 -3.15
C GLU A 126 10.20 4.05 -2.70
N ILE A 127 10.32 4.40 -1.42
CA ILE A 127 9.77 5.63 -0.87
C ILE A 127 10.93 6.61 -0.67
N THR A 128 10.77 7.80 -1.22
CA THR A 128 11.82 8.83 -1.21
C THR A 128 11.41 10.03 -0.36
N SER A 129 12.40 10.78 0.13
CA SER A 129 12.12 12.05 0.81
C SER A 129 11.65 13.13 -0.18
N GLU A 130 10.65 13.91 0.22
CA GLU A 130 10.15 15.03 -0.57
C GLU A 130 10.98 16.31 -0.42
N ALA A 131 11.87 16.36 0.58
CA ALA A 131 12.70 17.52 0.91
C ALA A 131 14.07 17.15 1.50
N ASP A 132 14.98 18.12 1.50
CA ASP A 132 16.21 18.05 2.29
C ASP A 132 15.90 18.32 3.77
N GLY A 133 16.47 17.52 4.68
CA GLY A 133 16.13 17.66 6.09
C GLY A 133 16.74 16.61 7.00
N VAL A 134 16.15 16.45 8.19
CA VAL A 134 16.52 15.46 9.21
C VAL A 134 15.30 14.65 9.61
N ILE A 135 15.43 13.32 9.70
CA ILE A 135 14.37 12.45 10.20
C ILE A 135 14.20 12.66 11.70
N THR A 136 13.04 13.13 12.12
CA THR A 136 12.70 13.35 13.53
C THR A 136 11.98 12.15 14.12
N GLU A 137 11.13 11.47 13.34
CA GLU A 137 10.38 10.30 13.79
C GLU A 137 10.21 9.27 12.68
N ILE A 138 10.20 7.99 13.06
CA ILE A 138 9.76 6.86 12.23
C ILE A 138 8.47 6.35 12.88
N LEU A 139 7.36 6.40 12.14
CA LEU A 139 6.01 6.18 12.66
C LEU A 139 5.49 4.75 12.47
N VAL A 140 6.29 3.90 11.83
CA VAL A 140 5.98 2.52 11.48
C VAL A 140 7.07 1.57 11.97
N GLU A 141 6.69 0.31 12.16
CA GLU A 141 7.62 -0.77 12.48
C GLU A 141 8.09 -1.46 11.19
N ASN A 142 9.32 -1.97 11.20
CA ASN A 142 9.81 -2.79 10.08
C ASN A 142 8.93 -4.03 9.92
N GLU A 143 8.62 -4.40 8.69
CA GLU A 143 7.77 -5.55 8.31
C GLU A 143 6.30 -5.43 8.75
N SER A 144 5.85 -4.21 9.07
CA SER A 144 4.45 -3.92 9.38
C SER A 144 3.61 -3.64 8.14
N VAL A 145 2.30 -3.89 8.23
CA VAL A 145 1.34 -3.51 7.18
C VAL A 145 1.08 -2.01 7.26
N VAL A 146 1.08 -1.34 6.11
CA VAL A 146 0.77 0.07 5.97
C VAL A 146 -0.35 0.31 4.97
N GLU A 147 -1.18 1.31 5.24
CA GLU A 147 -2.31 1.71 4.40
C GLU A 147 -1.98 2.93 3.53
N TYR A 148 -2.81 3.18 2.52
CA TYR A 148 -2.70 4.40 1.70
C TYR A 148 -2.87 5.65 2.56
N GLY A 149 -1.96 6.61 2.42
CA GLY A 149 -1.94 7.85 3.19
C GLY A 149 -1.47 7.67 4.64
N GLN A 150 -1.10 6.45 5.06
CA GLN A 150 -0.59 6.23 6.40
C GLN A 150 0.76 6.95 6.58
N PRO A 151 0.93 7.75 7.66
CA PRO A 151 2.21 8.40 7.97
C PRO A 151 3.33 7.39 8.23
N LEU A 152 4.49 7.59 7.60
CA LEU A 152 5.65 6.71 7.72
C LEU A 152 6.81 7.39 8.45
N PHE A 153 7.11 8.63 8.09
CA PHE A 153 8.22 9.41 8.63
C PHE A 153 7.82 10.86 8.86
N ARG A 154 8.50 11.50 9.81
CA ARG A 154 8.49 12.95 9.97
C ARG A 154 9.89 13.50 9.72
N ILE A 155 9.95 14.53 8.90
CA ILE A 155 11.18 15.18 8.46
C ILE A 155 11.08 16.65 8.82
N GLN A 156 12.06 17.14 9.56
CA GLN A 156 12.27 18.58 9.73
C GLN A 156 13.03 19.10 8.50
N PRO A 157 12.43 19.96 7.66
CA PRO A 157 13.12 20.52 6.51
C PRO A 157 14.28 21.41 6.95
N LYS A 158 15.32 21.49 6.12
CA LYS A 158 16.48 22.35 6.35
C LYS A 158 16.41 23.64 5.53
#